data_AF-A0A939T6X1-F1
#
_entry.id   AF-A0A939T6X1-F1
#
_cell.length_a   1.000
_cell.length_b   1.000
_cell.length_c   1.000
_cell.angle_alpha   90.00
_cell.angle_beta   90.00
_cell.angle_gamma   90.00
#
_symmetry.space_group_name_H-M   'P 1'
#
loop_
_entity.id
_entity.type
_entity.pdbx_description
1 polymer ?
#
loop_
_entity_poly.entity_id
_entity_poly.type
_entity_poly.pdbx_seq_one_letter_code
_entity_poly.pdbx_strand_id
1 'polypeptide(L)'
;MPSNGITKRNVSASNAKNELTDGFPLFLLGVLGGVIVPSGFIAYSGIHVEDLAVKSISSSDQATLYAGFGGAVMGGVTSWLLAWQTERRSESRERVRQLELERAAALSLFLKIQAVSNGYFTHRGYMWSGLNEANNHGLLHGEMWKKIRPQAGATDDVSSVTSNEFVPLVEAKRADLINDCQLLFARYRSIAASLDIYSRKREALQENMKPFTKLSGKRKGEVITVLPKDQAHVFELAAFELESLIRDIYSHVIEDFETSKNLCEELSVVFKAYFKETEFVTMSANEAAPETQATAE
;
A
#
# COMPACT_ATOMS: atom_id res chain seq x y z
N MET A 1 25.38 -12.94 -19.95
CA MET A 1 24.56 -13.18 -18.74
C MET A 1 23.68 -14.39 -19.01
N PRO A 2 23.75 -15.48 -18.22
CA PRO A 2 23.02 -16.70 -18.52
C PRO A 2 21.56 -16.60 -18.04
N SER A 3 20.66 -17.02 -18.93
CA SER A 3 19.23 -17.21 -18.72
C SER A 3 19.00 -18.34 -17.71
N ASN A 4 18.55 -17.98 -16.50
CA ASN A 4 18.08 -18.96 -15.51
C ASN A 4 16.66 -19.39 -15.88
N GLY A 5 16.57 -20.47 -16.64
CA GLY A 5 15.33 -21.19 -16.91
C GLY A 5 14.70 -21.67 -15.61
N ILE A 6 13.57 -21.07 -15.24
CA ILE A 6 12.74 -21.48 -14.12
C ILE A 6 12.19 -22.87 -14.43
N THR A 7 12.82 -23.89 -13.86
CA THR A 7 12.31 -25.26 -13.83
C THR A 7 11.04 -25.26 -12.99
N LYS A 8 9.86 -25.20 -13.64
CA LYS A 8 8.58 -25.45 -12.97
C LYS A 8 8.61 -26.86 -12.39
N ARG A 9 8.85 -26.94 -11.09
CA ARG A 9 8.81 -28.14 -10.26
C ARG A 9 7.44 -28.82 -10.42
N ASN A 10 7.43 -30.00 -11.04
CA ASN A 10 6.34 -30.99 -11.01
C ASN A 10 6.13 -31.61 -9.61
N VAL A 11 6.31 -30.83 -8.53
CA VAL A 11 6.28 -31.34 -7.15
C VAL A 11 4.84 -31.53 -6.64
N SER A 12 3.84 -30.92 -7.27
CA SER A 12 2.45 -30.99 -6.79
C SER A 12 1.79 -32.36 -6.97
N ALA A 13 2.28 -33.23 -7.87
CA ALA A 13 1.63 -34.51 -8.15
C ALA A 13 2.19 -35.68 -7.31
N SER A 14 3.45 -35.64 -6.87
CA SER A 14 4.02 -36.71 -6.04
C SER A 14 3.64 -36.58 -4.57
N ASN A 15 3.53 -35.35 -4.03
CA ASN A 15 3.15 -35.15 -2.63
C ASN A 15 1.69 -35.54 -2.35
N ALA A 16 0.78 -35.34 -3.31
CA ALA A 16 -0.62 -35.74 -3.16
C ALA A 16 -0.82 -37.26 -3.02
N LYS A 17 0.15 -38.10 -3.42
CA LYS A 17 0.08 -39.55 -3.22
C LYS A 17 0.50 -39.98 -1.80
N ASN A 18 1.40 -39.23 -1.17
CA ASN A 18 1.89 -39.55 0.17
C ASN A 18 0.89 -39.11 1.26
N GLU A 19 0.22 -37.98 1.11
CA GLU A 19 -0.79 -37.55 2.10
C GLU A 19 -2.03 -38.45 2.14
N LEU A 20 -2.40 -39.05 1.00
CA LEU A 20 -3.52 -40.00 0.94
C LEU A 20 -3.19 -41.32 1.66
N THR A 21 -1.90 -41.69 1.74
CA THR A 21 -1.44 -42.92 2.40
C THR A 21 -1.28 -42.74 3.90
N ASP A 22 -0.97 -41.53 4.39
CA ASP A 22 -0.81 -41.25 5.81
C ASP A 22 -2.14 -40.97 6.55
N GLY A 23 -3.14 -40.40 5.88
CA GLY A 23 -4.46 -40.15 6.49
C GLY A 23 -5.34 -41.40 6.61
N PHE A 24 -5.13 -42.39 5.74
CA PHE A 24 -5.91 -43.63 5.70
C PHE A 24 -5.79 -44.50 6.97
N PRO A 25 -4.59 -44.74 7.55
CA PRO A 25 -4.47 -45.50 8.79
C PRO A 25 -5.11 -44.79 9.99
N LEU A 26 -5.10 -43.45 10.04
CA LEU A 26 -5.77 -42.69 11.11
C LEU A 26 -7.30 -42.78 11.00
N PHE A 27 -7.83 -42.73 9.78
CA PHE A 27 -9.24 -42.99 9.51
C PHE A 27 -9.66 -44.42 9.88
N LEU A 28 -8.85 -45.43 9.50
CA LEU A 28 -9.08 -46.82 9.89
C LEU A 28 -9.06 -46.99 11.42
N LEU A 29 -8.14 -46.33 12.12
CA LEU A 29 -8.10 -46.32 13.59
C LEU A 29 -9.34 -45.66 14.20
N GLY A 30 -9.85 -44.58 13.61
CA GLY A 30 -11.09 -43.93 14.04
C GLY A 30 -12.33 -44.80 13.81
N VAL A 31 -12.44 -45.44 12.65
CA VAL A 31 -13.53 -46.38 12.34
C VAL A 31 -13.43 -47.63 13.22
N LEU A 32 -12.24 -48.21 13.36
CA LEU A 32 -12.02 -49.36 14.23
C LEU A 32 -12.28 -49.00 15.70
N GLY A 33 -11.83 -47.85 16.20
CA GLY A 33 -12.12 -47.40 17.56
C GLY A 33 -13.61 -47.16 17.79
N GLY A 34 -14.28 -46.51 16.84
CA GLY A 34 -15.73 -46.27 16.87
C GLY A 34 -16.58 -47.53 16.72
N VAL A 35 -16.03 -48.61 16.16
CA VAL A 35 -16.68 -49.92 16.05
C VAL A 35 -16.38 -50.79 17.27
N ILE A 36 -15.11 -50.87 17.67
CA ILE A 36 -14.63 -51.79 18.71
C ILE A 36 -15.16 -51.36 20.07
N VAL A 37 -15.22 -50.06 20.37
CA VAL A 37 -15.67 -49.58 21.69
C VAL A 37 -17.16 -49.88 21.93
N PRO A 38 -18.11 -49.60 21.01
CA PRO A 38 -19.50 -49.99 21.19
C PRO A 38 -19.72 -51.50 21.13
N SER A 39 -19.00 -52.21 20.25
CA SER A 39 -19.08 -53.69 20.17
C SER A 39 -18.61 -54.35 21.46
N GLY A 40 -17.51 -53.86 22.03
CA GLY A 40 -16.97 -54.28 23.30
C GLY A 40 -17.88 -53.92 24.46
N PHE A 41 -18.52 -52.74 24.45
CA PHE A 41 -19.52 -52.35 25.44
C PHE A 41 -20.77 -53.24 25.37
N ILE A 42 -21.27 -53.57 24.17
CA ILE A 42 -22.40 -54.50 23.98
C ILE A 42 -22.02 -55.90 24.47
N ALA A 43 -20.85 -56.42 24.10
CA ALA A 43 -20.37 -57.72 24.56
C ALA A 43 -20.17 -57.76 26.08
N TYR A 44 -19.57 -56.72 26.66
CA TYR A 44 -19.36 -56.60 28.10
C TYR A 44 -20.68 -56.46 28.87
N SER A 45 -21.60 -55.65 28.36
CA SER A 45 -22.94 -55.52 28.96
C SER A 45 -23.75 -56.82 28.83
N GLY A 46 -23.61 -57.58 27.74
CA GLY A 46 -24.25 -58.89 27.57
C GLY A 46 -23.72 -59.98 28.52
N ILE A 47 -22.45 -59.92 28.93
CA ILE A 47 -21.84 -60.87 29.87
C ILE A 47 -22.32 -60.65 31.32
N HIS A 48 -22.84 -59.46 31.65
CA HIS A 48 -23.43 -59.18 32.97
C HIS A 48 -24.97 -59.20 33.00
N VAL A 49 -25.63 -59.66 31.93
CA VAL A 49 -27.10 -59.74 31.81
C VAL A 49 -27.64 -61.14 32.10
N GLU A 50 -26.81 -62.09 32.56
CA GLU A 50 -27.30 -63.42 32.97
C GLU A 50 -28.32 -63.39 34.12
N ASP A 51 -28.46 -62.27 34.85
CA ASP A 51 -29.53 -62.03 35.84
C ASP A 51 -30.75 -61.24 35.31
N LEU A 52 -30.76 -60.82 34.03
CA LEU A 52 -31.93 -60.19 33.39
C LEU A 52 -32.36 -60.99 32.15
N ALA A 53 -32.99 -62.14 32.45
CA ALA A 53 -34.01 -62.83 31.67
C ALA A 53 -33.94 -62.70 30.13
N VAL A 54 -33.45 -63.79 29.52
CA VAL A 54 -33.79 -64.35 28.20
C VAL A 54 -34.94 -63.61 27.48
N LYS A 55 -34.57 -62.59 26.71
CA LYS A 55 -35.37 -62.18 25.56
C LYS A 55 -34.55 -62.53 24.34
N SER A 56 -34.95 -63.62 23.70
CA SER A 56 -34.59 -64.01 22.33
C SER A 56 -34.24 -62.77 21.52
N ILE A 57 -32.95 -62.60 21.20
CA ILE A 57 -32.48 -61.57 20.28
C ILE A 57 -33.10 -61.93 18.94
N SER A 58 -34.23 -61.28 18.66
CA SER A 58 -35.03 -61.47 17.46
C SER A 58 -34.17 -61.17 16.24
N SER A 59 -34.44 -61.78 15.09
CA SER A 59 -33.79 -61.44 13.83
C SER A 59 -33.88 -59.93 13.50
N SER A 60 -34.83 -59.21 14.12
CA SER A 60 -34.93 -57.74 14.08
C SER A 60 -33.76 -57.00 14.76
N ASP A 61 -33.17 -57.55 15.82
CA ASP A 61 -32.09 -56.91 16.56
C ASP A 61 -30.76 -57.04 15.81
N GLN A 62 -30.53 -58.18 15.16
CA GLN A 62 -29.39 -58.34 14.24
C GLN A 62 -29.50 -57.41 13.04
N ALA A 63 -30.70 -57.27 12.46
CA ALA A 63 -30.94 -56.34 11.36
C ALA A 63 -30.70 -54.87 11.78
N THR A 64 -31.06 -54.51 13.01
CA THR A 64 -30.84 -53.16 13.56
C THR A 64 -29.35 -52.89 13.78
N LEU A 65 -28.60 -53.89 14.25
CA LEU A 65 -27.15 -53.79 14.44
C LEU A 65 -26.40 -53.64 13.10
N TYR A 66 -26.77 -54.45 12.09
CA TYR A 66 -26.19 -54.34 10.74
C TYR A 66 -26.58 -53.02 10.05
N ALA A 67 -27.80 -52.53 10.27
CA ALA A 67 -28.24 -51.23 9.75
C ALA A 67 -27.48 -50.07 10.41
N GLY A 68 -27.26 -50.11 11.73
CA GLY A 68 -26.46 -49.13 12.45
C GLY A 68 -25.00 -49.09 11.99
N PHE A 69 -24.39 -50.27 11.76
CA PHE A 69 -23.03 -50.38 11.24
C PHE A 69 -22.91 -49.86 9.81
N GLY A 70 -23.84 -50.28 8.93
CA GLY A 70 -23.90 -49.83 7.55
C GLY A 70 -24.07 -48.31 7.46
N GLY A 71 -24.90 -47.72 8.32
CA GLY A 71 -25.07 -46.28 8.44
C GLY A 71 -23.80 -45.54 8.86
N ALA A 72 -23.07 -46.07 9.85
CA ALA A 72 -21.83 -45.45 10.35
C ALA A 72 -20.69 -45.48 9.31
N VAL A 73 -20.52 -46.59 8.61
CA VAL A 73 -19.51 -46.71 7.54
C VAL A 73 -19.84 -45.78 6.38
N MET A 74 -21.09 -45.77 5.92
CA MET A 74 -21.53 -44.86 4.85
C MET A 74 -21.43 -43.38 5.26
N GLY A 75 -21.77 -43.06 6.50
CA GLY A 75 -21.60 -41.72 7.08
C GLY A 75 -20.14 -41.28 7.17
N GLY A 76 -19.23 -42.18 7.54
CA GLY A 76 -17.79 -41.92 7.60
C GLY A 76 -17.18 -41.68 6.22
N VAL A 77 -17.55 -42.48 5.21
CA VAL A 77 -17.04 -42.34 3.84
C VAL A 77 -17.53 -41.04 3.19
N THR A 78 -18.81 -40.70 3.37
CA THR A 78 -19.37 -39.43 2.85
C THR A 78 -18.73 -38.22 3.52
N SER A 79 -18.49 -38.27 4.83
CA SER A 79 -17.79 -37.20 5.57
C SER A 79 -16.35 -37.02 5.14
N TRP A 80 -15.61 -38.12 4.90
CA TRP A 80 -14.23 -38.06 4.39
C TRP A 80 -14.14 -37.49 2.98
N LEU A 81 -15.04 -37.91 2.08
CA LEU A 81 -15.11 -37.37 0.72
C LEU A 81 -15.44 -35.88 0.70
N LEU A 82 -16.38 -35.45 1.56
CA LEU A 82 -16.71 -34.03 1.73
C LEU A 82 -15.51 -33.23 2.26
N ALA A 83 -14.85 -33.73 3.31
CA ALA A 83 -13.69 -33.08 3.92
C ALA A 83 -12.55 -32.89 2.90
N TRP A 84 -12.21 -33.93 2.15
CA TRP A 84 -11.19 -33.89 1.09
C TRP A 84 -11.56 -32.91 -0.04
N GLN A 85 -12.85 -32.86 -0.40
CA GLN A 85 -13.32 -31.92 -1.41
C GLN A 85 -13.32 -30.47 -0.90
N THR A 86 -13.65 -30.23 0.37
CA THR A 86 -13.56 -28.89 0.98
C THR A 86 -12.13 -28.44 1.16
N GLU A 87 -11.21 -29.32 1.52
CA GLU A 87 -9.79 -28.99 1.69
C GLU A 87 -9.16 -28.52 0.37
N ARG A 88 -9.36 -29.28 -0.70
CA ARG A 88 -8.88 -28.88 -2.04
C ARG A 88 -9.49 -27.58 -2.54
N ARG A 89 -10.79 -27.35 -2.25
CA ARG A 89 -11.45 -26.08 -2.61
C ARG A 89 -10.97 -24.93 -1.71
N SER A 90 -10.72 -25.18 -0.44
CA SER A 90 -10.25 -24.18 0.53
C SER A 90 -8.86 -23.68 0.16
N GLU A 91 -7.94 -24.56 -0.23
CA GLU A 91 -6.59 -24.15 -0.63
C GLU A 91 -6.63 -23.24 -1.87
N SER A 92 -7.45 -23.58 -2.88
CA SER A 92 -7.60 -22.73 -4.07
C SER A 92 -8.23 -21.36 -3.73
N ARG A 93 -9.23 -21.34 -2.85
CA ARG A 93 -9.87 -20.10 -2.38
C ARG A 93 -8.92 -19.24 -1.57
N GLU A 94 -8.13 -19.85 -0.71
CA GLU A 94 -7.18 -19.13 0.13
C GLU A 94 -6.06 -18.51 -0.72
N ARG A 95 -5.54 -19.23 -1.73
CA ARG A 95 -4.57 -18.67 -2.68
C ARG A 95 -5.15 -17.49 -3.46
N VAL A 96 -6.39 -17.60 -3.93
CA VAL A 96 -7.08 -16.48 -4.62
C VAL A 96 -7.22 -15.29 -3.68
N ARG A 97 -7.65 -15.53 -2.44
CA ARG A 97 -7.79 -14.48 -1.42
C ARG A 97 -6.46 -13.80 -1.10
N GLN A 98 -5.37 -14.56 -0.98
CA GLN A 98 -4.03 -14.02 -0.74
C GLN A 98 -3.59 -13.12 -1.90
N LEU A 99 -3.78 -13.58 -3.15
CA LEU A 99 -3.48 -12.77 -4.34
C LEU A 99 -4.32 -11.50 -4.40
N GLU A 100 -5.61 -11.55 -4.04
CA GLU A 100 -6.48 -10.38 -3.97
C GLU A 100 -6.00 -9.37 -2.90
N LEU A 101 -5.57 -9.86 -1.73
CA LEU A 101 -5.01 -9.02 -0.67
C LEU A 101 -3.68 -8.37 -1.09
N GLU A 102 -2.79 -9.14 -1.72
CA GLU A 102 -1.53 -8.63 -2.26
C GLU A 102 -1.78 -7.58 -3.37
N ARG A 103 -2.77 -7.81 -4.22
CA ARG A 103 -3.17 -6.84 -5.25
C ARG A 103 -3.70 -5.55 -4.65
N ALA A 104 -4.57 -5.65 -3.63
CA ALA A 104 -5.07 -4.48 -2.92
C ALA A 104 -3.94 -3.70 -2.24
N ALA A 105 -2.98 -4.41 -1.65
CA ALA A 105 -1.79 -3.84 -1.04
C ALA A 105 -0.89 -3.11 -2.08
N ALA A 106 -0.62 -3.73 -3.23
CA ALA A 106 0.14 -3.12 -4.32
C ALA A 106 -0.56 -1.86 -4.88
N LEU A 107 -1.88 -1.93 -5.10
CA LEU A 107 -2.67 -0.79 -5.56
C LEU A 107 -2.67 0.34 -4.54
N SER A 108 -2.80 0.03 -3.25
CA SER A 108 -2.74 1.03 -2.19
C SER A 108 -1.38 1.74 -2.17
N LEU A 109 -0.28 0.98 -2.25
CA LEU A 109 1.07 1.56 -2.35
C LEU A 109 1.21 2.48 -3.55
N PHE A 110 0.79 2.00 -4.72
CA PHE A 110 0.85 2.75 -5.98
C PHE A 110 0.08 4.09 -5.88
N LEU A 111 -1.16 4.05 -5.38
CA LEU A 111 -1.98 5.25 -5.23
C LEU A 111 -1.38 6.26 -4.25
N LYS A 112 -0.72 5.81 -3.18
CA LYS A 112 -0.03 6.70 -2.24
C LYS A 112 1.21 7.35 -2.88
N ILE A 113 1.99 6.60 -3.65
CA ILE A 113 3.13 7.17 -4.39
C ILE A 113 2.63 8.18 -5.44
N GLN A 114 1.54 7.87 -6.14
CA GLN A 114 0.91 8.80 -7.07
C GLN A 114 0.41 10.07 -6.36
N ALA A 115 -0.16 9.95 -5.16
CA ALA A 115 -0.57 11.10 -4.36
C ALA A 115 0.62 11.99 -3.99
N VAL A 116 1.77 11.40 -3.60
CA VAL A 116 3.02 12.13 -3.37
C VAL A 116 3.50 12.83 -4.64
N SER A 117 3.50 12.14 -5.78
CA SER A 117 3.89 12.73 -7.07
C SER A 117 3.02 13.93 -7.45
N ASN A 118 1.70 13.81 -7.26
CA ASN A 118 0.76 14.91 -7.46
C ASN A 118 1.02 16.09 -6.50
N GLY A 119 1.43 15.79 -5.25
CA GLY A 119 1.84 16.81 -4.29
C GLY A 119 3.05 17.60 -4.78
N TYR A 120 4.09 16.92 -5.26
CA TYR A 120 5.25 17.58 -5.88
C TYR A 120 4.87 18.40 -7.11
N PHE A 121 4.05 17.85 -8.00
CA PHE A 121 3.53 18.57 -9.17
C PHE A 121 2.83 19.87 -8.76
N THR A 122 2.00 19.80 -7.73
CA THR A 122 1.26 20.95 -7.20
C THR A 122 2.20 22.02 -6.64
N HIS A 123 3.16 21.64 -5.81
CA HIS A 123 4.16 22.57 -5.28
C HIS A 123 5.00 23.22 -6.37
N ARG A 124 5.45 22.42 -7.36
CA ARG A 124 6.16 22.91 -8.53
C ARG A 124 5.32 23.93 -9.30
N GLY A 125 4.05 23.63 -9.56
CA GLY A 125 3.12 24.52 -10.26
C GLY A 125 2.94 25.87 -9.55
N TYR A 126 2.82 25.88 -8.22
CA TYR A 126 2.73 27.12 -7.45
C TYR A 126 4.00 27.98 -7.57
N MET A 127 5.18 27.38 -7.46
CA MET A 127 6.45 28.11 -7.60
C MET A 127 6.60 28.65 -9.02
N TRP A 128 6.27 27.84 -10.02
CA TRP A 128 6.36 28.21 -11.43
C TRP A 128 5.43 29.37 -11.78
N SER A 129 4.20 29.37 -11.24
CA SER A 129 3.24 30.46 -11.42
C SER A 129 3.80 31.79 -10.92
N GLY A 130 4.41 31.82 -9.73
CA GLY A 130 5.04 33.03 -9.19
C GLY A 130 6.26 33.49 -9.98
N LEU A 131 7.07 32.56 -10.50
CA LEU A 131 8.21 32.88 -11.37
C LEU A 131 7.78 33.40 -12.74
N ASN A 132 6.73 32.82 -13.33
CA ASN A 132 6.16 33.27 -14.60
C ASN A 132 5.54 34.66 -14.47
N GLU A 133 4.80 34.93 -13.39
CA GLU A 133 4.28 36.28 -13.11
C GLU A 133 5.41 37.31 -13.00
N ALA A 134 6.51 36.96 -12.31
CA ALA A 134 7.68 37.83 -12.22
C ALA A 134 8.37 38.02 -13.58
N ASN A 135 8.42 36.99 -14.42
CA ASN A 135 8.96 37.07 -15.78
C ASN A 135 8.15 38.04 -16.64
N ASN A 136 6.82 37.92 -16.60
CA ASN A 136 5.90 38.79 -17.35
C ASN A 136 6.02 40.27 -16.96
N HIS A 137 6.46 40.55 -15.73
CA HIS A 137 6.72 41.92 -15.25
C HIS A 137 8.18 42.36 -15.41
N GLY A 138 9.05 41.56 -16.03
CA GLY A 138 10.48 41.88 -16.17
C GLY A 138 11.26 41.87 -14.84
N LEU A 139 10.72 41.21 -13.80
CA LEU A 139 11.27 41.15 -12.45
C LEU A 139 12.00 39.82 -12.17
N LEU A 140 12.36 39.06 -13.21
CA LEU A 140 13.01 37.76 -13.07
C LEU A 140 14.38 37.83 -12.39
N HIS A 141 15.08 38.97 -12.47
CA HIS A 141 16.38 39.17 -11.82
C HIS A 141 16.29 39.38 -10.30
N GLY A 142 15.09 39.59 -9.75
CA GLY A 142 14.90 39.78 -8.30
C GLY A 142 15.14 38.52 -7.47
N GLU A 143 15.05 38.66 -6.17
CA GLU A 143 15.09 37.53 -5.22
C GLU A 143 13.87 36.63 -5.39
N MET A 144 14.04 35.31 -5.24
CA MET A 144 13.00 34.31 -5.42
C MET A 144 11.91 34.42 -4.34
N TRP A 145 12.26 34.71 -3.09
CA TRP A 145 11.30 34.83 -1.98
C TRP A 145 10.27 35.95 -2.21
N LYS A 146 10.62 36.97 -3.00
CA LYS A 146 9.70 38.06 -3.39
C LYS A 146 8.67 37.62 -4.42
N LYS A 147 8.97 36.59 -5.22
CA LYS A 147 8.16 36.12 -6.36
C LYS A 147 7.21 34.99 -5.98
N ILE A 148 7.73 34.01 -5.25
CA ILE A 148 6.94 32.82 -4.86
C ILE A 148 6.09 33.21 -3.66
N ARG A 149 4.76 33.15 -3.75
CA ARG A 149 3.78 33.49 -2.69
C ARG A 149 3.70 32.41 -1.60
N PRO A 150 3.30 32.75 -0.35
CA PRO A 150 3.03 31.72 0.66
C PRO A 150 1.83 30.90 0.18
N GLN A 151 1.88 29.58 0.37
CA GLN A 151 0.79 28.70 -0.02
C GLN A 151 -0.24 28.66 1.12
N ALA A 152 -1.49 29.01 0.82
CA ALA A 152 -2.61 28.83 1.74
C ALA A 152 -3.24 27.45 1.51
N GLY A 153 -3.26 26.61 2.54
CA GLY A 153 -3.87 25.29 2.49
C GLY A 153 -3.21 24.33 3.47
N ALA A 154 -3.99 23.37 3.99
CA ALA A 154 -3.42 22.25 4.72
C ALA A 154 -2.61 21.40 3.75
N THR A 155 -1.41 21.00 4.15
CA THR A 155 -0.74 19.88 3.50
C THR A 155 -1.54 18.64 3.86
N ASP A 156 -2.21 18.03 2.89
CA ASP A 156 -2.86 16.74 3.10
C ASP A 156 -1.79 15.76 3.61
N ASP A 157 -2.00 15.23 4.82
CA ASP A 157 -1.10 14.23 5.39
C ASP A 157 -1.25 12.96 4.56
N VAL A 158 -0.25 12.69 3.72
CA VAL A 158 -0.24 11.46 2.96
C VAL A 158 -0.06 10.32 3.94
N SER A 159 -1.14 9.52 4.07
CA SER A 159 -1.22 8.38 4.96
C SER A 159 0.06 7.56 4.91
N SER A 160 0.63 7.24 6.07
CA SER A 160 1.85 6.43 6.15
C SER A 160 1.68 5.11 5.41
N VAL A 161 2.74 4.68 4.73
CA VAL A 161 2.80 3.36 4.14
C VAL A 161 2.86 2.32 5.25
N THR A 162 2.09 1.26 5.11
CA THR A 162 2.08 0.14 6.07
C THR A 162 2.98 -0.99 5.56
N SER A 163 3.55 -1.81 6.45
CA SER A 163 4.43 -2.91 6.04
C SER A 163 3.75 -3.91 5.10
N ASN A 164 2.43 -4.08 5.22
CA ASN A 164 1.65 -4.99 4.37
C ASN A 164 1.62 -4.53 2.90
N GLU A 165 1.74 -3.22 2.66
CA GLU A 165 1.77 -2.64 1.31
C GLU A 165 3.04 -2.99 0.54
N PHE A 166 4.12 -3.39 1.24
CA PHE A 166 5.38 -3.79 0.64
C PHE A 166 5.50 -5.29 0.37
N VAL A 167 4.57 -6.13 0.85
CA VAL A 167 4.62 -7.59 0.66
C VAL A 167 4.81 -7.99 -0.81
N PRO A 168 4.09 -7.40 -1.80
CA PRO A 168 4.29 -7.75 -3.20
C PRO A 168 5.70 -7.43 -3.72
N LEU A 169 6.35 -6.37 -3.21
CA LEU A 169 7.72 -6.02 -3.60
C LEU A 169 8.75 -6.96 -2.97
N VAL A 170 8.50 -7.45 -1.76
CA VAL A 170 9.33 -8.46 -1.11
C VAL A 170 9.29 -9.77 -1.90
N GLU A 171 8.10 -10.24 -2.27
CA GLU A 171 7.91 -11.45 -3.07
C GLU A 171 8.50 -11.30 -4.48
N ALA A 172 8.44 -10.09 -5.06
CA ALA A 172 9.10 -9.74 -6.32
C ALA A 172 10.63 -9.56 -6.20
N LYS A 173 11.21 -9.66 -5.00
CA LYS A 173 12.64 -9.45 -4.70
C LYS A 173 13.15 -8.06 -5.09
N ARG A 174 12.31 -7.04 -4.96
CA ARG A 174 12.63 -5.63 -5.25
C ARG A 174 12.77 -4.82 -3.95
N ALA A 175 13.75 -5.17 -3.14
CA ALA A 175 14.04 -4.49 -1.87
C ALA A 175 14.55 -3.05 -2.07
N ASP A 176 15.17 -2.79 -3.22
CA ASP A 176 15.55 -1.46 -3.70
C ASP A 176 14.34 -0.51 -3.75
N LEU A 177 13.25 -0.95 -4.38
CA LEU A 177 12.04 -0.13 -4.51
C LEU A 177 11.34 0.16 -3.18
N ILE A 178 11.46 -0.74 -2.20
CA ILE A 178 10.92 -0.50 -0.85
C ILE A 178 11.63 0.69 -0.20
N ASN A 179 12.97 0.70 -0.28
CA ASN A 179 13.78 1.81 0.24
C ASN A 179 13.46 3.12 -0.49
N ASP A 180 13.34 3.07 -1.82
CA ASP A 180 13.06 4.27 -2.63
C ASP A 180 11.67 4.84 -2.33
N CYS A 181 10.65 3.99 -2.15
CA CYS A 181 9.34 4.41 -1.68
C CYS A 181 9.42 5.11 -0.32
N GLN A 182 10.08 4.48 0.66
CA GLN A 182 10.20 5.05 2.01
C GLN A 182 10.93 6.40 2.00
N LEU A 183 12.02 6.48 1.24
CA LEU A 183 12.79 7.71 1.07
C LEU A 183 11.94 8.81 0.43
N LEU A 184 11.15 8.49 -0.59
CA LEU A 184 10.26 9.46 -1.25
C LEU A 184 9.22 10.03 -0.28
N PHE A 185 8.57 9.21 0.55
CA PHE A 185 7.64 9.70 1.58
C PHE A 185 8.33 10.58 2.62
N ALA A 186 9.54 10.21 3.04
CA ALA A 186 10.31 11.00 4.00
C ALA A 186 10.68 12.38 3.41
N ARG A 187 11.15 12.42 2.16
CA ARG A 187 11.46 13.66 1.44
C ARG A 187 10.23 14.54 1.25
N TYR A 188 9.10 13.94 0.87
CA TYR A 188 7.86 14.69 0.68
C TYR A 188 7.41 15.37 1.96
N ARG A 189 7.41 14.65 3.09
CA ARG A 189 7.10 15.22 4.41
C ARG A 189 8.07 16.33 4.81
N SER A 190 9.36 16.15 4.52
CA SER A 190 10.38 17.17 4.79
C SER A 190 10.13 18.44 3.98
N ILE A 191 9.78 18.32 2.70
CA ILE A 191 9.45 19.45 1.82
C ILE A 191 8.17 20.16 2.27
N ALA A 192 7.12 19.39 2.59
CA ALA A 192 5.87 19.93 3.11
C ALA A 192 6.10 20.73 4.41
N ALA A 193 6.89 20.19 5.34
CA ALA A 193 7.27 20.89 6.57
C ALA A 193 8.12 22.15 6.30
N SER A 194 9.03 22.08 5.33
CA SER A 194 9.88 23.21 4.95
C SER A 194 9.07 24.35 4.31
N LEU A 195 8.06 24.01 3.51
CA LEU A 195 7.11 24.99 2.95
C LEU A 195 6.28 25.68 4.02
N ASP A 196 5.81 24.94 5.03
CA ASP A 196 5.12 25.53 6.17
C ASP A 196 6.04 26.48 6.97
N ILE A 197 7.30 26.07 7.22
CA ILE A 197 8.30 26.93 7.87
C ILE A 197 8.56 28.20 7.04
N TYR A 198 8.68 28.07 5.73
CA TYR A 198 8.84 29.21 4.82
C TYR A 198 7.66 30.17 4.92
N SER A 199 6.43 29.65 4.85
CA SER A 199 5.21 30.46 4.97
C SER A 199 5.17 31.22 6.30
N ARG A 200 5.43 30.54 7.42
CA ARG A 200 5.46 31.16 8.76
C ARG A 200 6.56 32.22 8.90
N LYS A 201 7.78 31.93 8.44
CA LYS A 201 8.89 32.92 8.46
C LYS A 201 8.55 34.14 7.61
N ARG A 202 7.90 33.94 6.47
CA ARG A 202 7.52 35.04 5.59
C ARG A 202 6.39 35.88 6.15
N GLU A 203 5.39 35.27 6.76
CA GLU A 203 4.33 35.98 7.48
C GLU A 203 4.92 36.80 8.63
N ALA A 204 5.84 36.23 9.40
CA ALA A 204 6.53 36.94 10.48
C ALA A 204 7.35 38.13 9.94
N LEU A 205 8.05 37.96 8.81
CA LEU A 205 8.75 39.07 8.15
C LEU A 205 7.78 40.17 7.72
N GLN A 206 6.65 39.80 7.10
CA GLN A 206 5.62 40.74 6.68
C GLN A 206 5.03 41.49 7.87
N GLU A 207 4.73 40.80 8.98
CA GLU A 207 4.24 41.41 10.23
C GLU A 207 5.22 42.47 10.75
N ASN A 208 6.51 42.13 10.81
CA ASN A 208 7.55 43.04 11.25
C ASN A 208 7.74 44.25 10.31
N MET A 209 7.41 44.10 9.02
CA MET A 209 7.45 45.19 8.04
C MET A 209 6.21 46.10 8.06
N LYS A 210 5.09 45.66 8.66
CA LYS A 210 3.83 46.43 8.68
C LYS A 210 3.97 47.86 9.22
N PRO A 211 4.69 48.14 10.33
CA PRO A 211 4.84 49.51 10.86
C PRO A 211 5.51 50.47 9.89
N PHE A 212 6.31 49.94 8.96
CA PHE A 212 7.09 50.69 7.98
C PHE A 212 6.41 50.76 6.61
N THR A 213 5.23 50.16 6.49
CA THR A 213 4.49 50.01 5.25
C THR A 213 3.36 51.03 5.19
N LYS A 214 3.32 51.82 4.11
CA LYS A 214 2.31 52.86 3.89
C LYS A 214 1.66 52.69 2.53
N LEU A 215 0.37 53.00 2.44
CA LEU A 215 -0.30 53.15 1.15
C LEU A 215 0.26 54.39 0.45
N SER A 216 0.77 54.21 -0.77
CA SER A 216 1.22 55.30 -1.63
C SER A 216 0.02 56.18 -1.99
N GLY A 217 0.03 57.44 -1.57
CA GLY A 217 -1.01 58.40 -1.93
C GLY A 217 -1.01 58.80 -3.41
N LYS A 218 0.01 58.38 -4.18
CA LYS A 218 0.20 58.78 -5.59
C LYS A 218 -0.43 57.81 -6.60
N ARG A 219 -0.59 56.53 -6.24
CA ARG A 219 -1.25 55.51 -7.08
C ARG A 219 -2.17 54.66 -6.21
N LYS A 220 -3.44 54.57 -6.60
CA LYS A 220 -4.46 53.83 -5.86
C LYS A 220 -4.06 52.34 -5.79
N GLY A 221 -3.78 51.84 -4.58
CA GLY A 221 -3.43 50.43 -4.33
C GLY A 221 -1.94 50.11 -4.29
N GLU A 222 -1.05 51.07 -4.49
CA GLU A 222 0.40 50.84 -4.35
C GLU A 222 0.80 50.89 -2.87
N VAL A 223 1.56 49.90 -2.43
CA VAL A 223 2.06 49.77 -1.06
C VAL A 223 3.56 50.00 -1.07
N ILE A 224 4.04 50.97 -0.29
CA ILE A 224 5.47 51.29 -0.18
C ILE A 224 5.93 50.98 1.24
N THR A 225 6.97 50.16 1.35
CA THR A 225 7.64 49.90 2.63
C THR A 225 8.97 50.66 2.66
N VAL A 226 9.16 51.50 3.68
CA VAL A 226 10.41 52.27 3.88
C VAL A 226 11.02 51.86 5.22
N LEU A 227 12.05 51.01 5.16
CA LEU A 227 12.71 50.49 6.35
C LEU A 227 13.67 51.54 6.96
N PRO A 228 13.66 51.73 8.29
CA PRO A 228 14.68 52.50 8.99
C PRO A 228 16.06 51.89 8.80
N LYS A 229 17.10 52.74 8.65
CA LYS A 229 18.48 52.29 8.42
C LYS A 229 19.04 51.43 9.55
N ASP A 230 18.62 51.71 10.79
CA ASP A 230 18.98 50.98 12.01
C ASP A 230 18.38 49.56 12.05
N GLN A 231 17.31 49.31 11.30
CA GLN A 231 16.63 48.00 11.27
C GLN A 231 16.86 47.24 9.95
N ALA A 232 17.37 47.90 8.90
CA ALA A 232 17.58 47.33 7.57
C ALA A 232 18.34 45.99 7.62
N HIS A 233 19.42 45.90 8.40
CA HIS A 233 20.22 44.68 8.55
C HIS A 233 19.40 43.47 9.05
N VAL A 234 18.46 43.69 9.99
CA VAL A 234 17.63 42.60 10.53
C VAL A 234 16.68 42.06 9.46
N PHE A 235 16.09 42.96 8.65
CA PHE A 235 15.23 42.58 7.54
C PHE A 235 16.01 41.91 6.41
N GLU A 236 17.22 42.38 6.10
CA GLU A 236 18.11 41.79 5.11
C GLU A 236 18.52 40.36 5.50
N LEU A 237 18.85 40.12 6.77
CA LEU A 237 19.16 38.78 7.26
C LEU A 237 17.97 37.83 7.12
N ALA A 238 16.77 38.27 7.51
CA ALA A 238 15.56 37.47 7.37
C ALA A 238 15.20 37.20 5.90
N ALA A 239 15.40 38.18 5.02
CA ALA A 239 15.22 38.02 3.58
C ALA A 239 16.22 37.02 2.98
N PHE A 240 17.49 37.07 3.43
CA PHE A 240 18.51 36.10 3.03
C PHE A 240 18.16 34.66 3.45
N GLU A 241 17.70 34.48 4.69
CA GLU A 241 17.23 33.16 5.17
C GLU A 241 16.06 32.62 4.34
N LEU A 242 15.08 33.48 4.02
CA LEU A 242 13.94 33.11 3.18
C LEU A 242 14.39 32.75 1.76
N GLU A 243 15.34 33.49 1.19
CA GLU A 243 15.88 33.23 -0.13
C GLU A 243 16.62 31.89 -0.20
N SER A 244 17.44 31.58 0.81
CA SER A 244 18.12 30.28 0.89
C SER A 244 17.11 29.14 0.99
N LEU A 245 16.17 29.26 1.93
CA LEU A 245 15.17 28.23 2.18
C LEU A 245 14.31 27.93 0.95
N ILE A 246 13.84 28.97 0.25
CA ILE A 246 12.97 28.75 -0.92
C ILE A 246 13.73 28.17 -2.11
N ARG A 247 15.01 28.49 -2.28
CA ARG A 247 15.86 27.90 -3.33
C ARG A 247 16.10 26.42 -3.09
N ASP A 248 16.41 26.05 -1.85
CA ASP A 248 16.61 24.65 -1.46
C ASP A 248 15.32 23.85 -1.70
N ILE A 249 14.18 24.38 -1.23
CA ILE A 249 12.86 23.77 -1.46
C ILE A 249 12.59 23.61 -2.97
N TYR A 250 12.81 24.67 -3.77
CA TYR A 250 12.55 24.64 -5.22
C TYR A 250 13.39 23.57 -5.92
N SER A 251 14.69 23.48 -5.58
CA SER A 251 15.58 22.47 -6.17
C SER A 251 15.12 21.05 -5.86
N HIS A 252 14.81 20.76 -4.59
CA HIS A 252 14.35 19.43 -4.18
C HIS A 252 12.98 19.07 -4.75
N VAL A 253 12.04 20.02 -4.85
CA VAL A 253 10.74 19.77 -5.48
C VAL A 253 10.87 19.34 -6.94
N ILE A 254 11.81 19.93 -7.70
CA ILE A 254 12.04 19.54 -9.10
C ILE A 254 12.66 18.14 -9.17
N GLU A 255 13.71 17.89 -8.40
CA GLU A 255 14.42 16.61 -8.40
C GLU A 255 13.53 15.45 -7.93
N ASP A 256 12.80 15.66 -6.83
CA ASP A 256 11.94 14.63 -6.23
C ASP A 256 10.66 14.42 -7.05
N PHE A 257 10.18 15.43 -7.80
CA PHE A 257 9.10 15.23 -8.75
C PHE A 257 9.47 14.21 -9.83
N GLU A 258 10.61 14.41 -10.50
CA GLU A 258 11.08 13.47 -11.54
C GLU A 258 11.36 12.08 -10.94
N THR A 259 11.96 12.03 -9.75
CA THR A 259 12.18 10.78 -9.02
C THR A 259 10.86 10.06 -8.72
N SER A 260 9.82 10.78 -8.29
CA SER A 260 8.51 10.21 -8.00
C SER A 260 7.83 9.60 -9.23
N LYS A 261 7.98 10.26 -10.39
CA LYS A 261 7.42 9.81 -11.67
C LYS A 261 8.09 8.52 -12.13
N ASN A 262 9.43 8.49 -12.11
CA ASN A 262 10.19 7.29 -12.45
C ASN A 262 9.83 6.12 -11.52
N LEU A 263 9.67 6.38 -10.22
CA LEU A 263 9.27 5.35 -9.26
C LEU A 263 7.86 4.79 -9.54
N CYS A 264 6.89 5.64 -9.91
CA CYS A 264 5.57 5.19 -10.36
C CYS A 264 5.67 4.24 -11.56
N GLU A 265 6.49 4.58 -12.56
CA GLU A 265 6.70 3.76 -13.75
C GLU A 265 7.34 2.40 -13.40
N GLU A 266 8.40 2.42 -12.59
CA GLU A 266 9.09 1.21 -12.14
C GLU A 266 8.17 0.28 -11.33
N LEU A 267 7.37 0.84 -10.41
CA LEU A 267 6.38 0.08 -9.64
C LEU A 267 5.34 -0.56 -10.56
N SER A 268 4.84 0.17 -11.57
CA SER A 268 3.88 -0.36 -12.53
C SER A 268 4.47 -1.55 -13.31
N VAL A 269 5.72 -1.43 -13.77
CA VAL A 269 6.42 -2.53 -14.47
C VAL A 269 6.59 -3.75 -13.57
N VAL A 270 7.01 -3.56 -12.32
CA VAL A 270 7.19 -4.66 -11.36
C VAL A 270 5.87 -5.35 -11.03
N PHE A 271 4.80 -4.59 -10.77
CA PHE A 271 3.51 -5.16 -10.45
C PHE A 271 2.87 -5.90 -11.64
N LYS A 272 3.01 -5.38 -12.88
CA LYS A 272 2.61 -6.12 -14.10
C LYS A 272 3.31 -7.48 -14.19
N ALA A 273 4.63 -7.49 -13.99
CA ALA A 273 5.42 -8.71 -14.04
C ALA A 273 5.06 -9.69 -12.91
N TYR A 274 4.85 -9.18 -11.69
CA TYR A 274 4.49 -9.98 -10.52
C TYR A 274 3.12 -10.67 -10.68
N PHE A 275 2.08 -9.90 -11.03
CA PHE A 275 0.72 -10.42 -11.19
C PHE A 275 0.46 -11.11 -12.54
N LYS A 276 1.43 -11.06 -13.47
CA LYS A 276 1.33 -11.61 -14.85
C LYS A 276 0.14 -11.02 -15.63
N GLU A 277 -0.13 -9.74 -15.41
CA GLU A 277 -1.21 -9.01 -16.08
C GLU A 277 -0.65 -8.21 -17.27
N THR A 278 -1.44 -8.08 -18.33
CA THR A 278 -1.08 -7.24 -19.49
C THR A 278 -1.16 -5.76 -19.14
N GLU A 279 -2.06 -5.40 -18.24
CA GLU A 279 -2.31 -4.04 -17.80
C GLU A 279 -2.35 -4.00 -16.27
N PHE A 280 -1.69 -2.98 -15.74
CA PHE A 280 -1.75 -2.55 -14.34
C PHE A 280 -1.82 -1.02 -14.40
N VAL A 281 -2.29 -0.40 -13.33
CA VAL A 281 -2.42 1.06 -13.27
C VAL A 281 -1.08 1.70 -13.66
N THR A 282 -1.14 2.59 -14.64
CA THR A 282 -0.03 3.44 -15.07
C THR A 282 -0.43 4.88 -14.82
N MET A 283 0.50 5.73 -14.39
CA MET A 283 0.27 7.16 -14.48
C MET A 283 0.08 7.51 -15.95
N SER A 284 -1.11 7.99 -16.30
CA SER A 284 -1.28 8.64 -17.59
C SER A 284 -0.43 9.89 -17.57
N ALA A 285 0.63 9.92 -18.37
CA ALA A 285 1.45 11.08 -18.60
C ALA A 285 0.68 12.10 -19.46
N ASN A 286 -0.49 12.55 -18.98
CA ASN A 286 -1.11 13.78 -19.45
C ASN A 286 -0.38 14.96 -18.80
N GLU A 287 0.95 15.01 -18.99
CA GLU A 287 1.67 16.27 -18.97
C GLU A 287 1.27 16.98 -20.27
N ALA A 288 0.16 17.73 -20.22
CA ALA A 288 0.24 19.03 -20.87
C ALA A 288 1.38 19.74 -20.15
N ALA A 289 2.60 19.61 -20.69
CA ALA A 289 3.69 20.51 -20.33
C ALA A 289 3.05 21.90 -20.30
N PRO A 290 3.14 22.68 -19.21
CA PRO A 290 2.59 24.03 -19.20
C PRO A 290 3.17 24.70 -20.42
N GLU A 291 2.33 24.84 -21.45
CA GLU A 291 2.81 25.07 -22.79
C GLU A 291 3.67 26.31 -22.73
N THR A 292 4.76 26.23 -23.47
CA THR A 292 5.67 27.30 -23.83
C THR A 292 4.89 28.44 -24.53
N GLN A 293 3.93 29.07 -23.86
CA GLN A 293 3.22 30.28 -24.30
C GLN A 293 4.07 31.53 -24.02
N ALA A 294 5.39 31.40 -24.19
CA ALA A 294 6.35 32.48 -24.08
C ALA A 294 7.20 32.60 -25.35
N THR A 295 6.63 32.28 -26.50
CA THR A 295 7.14 32.71 -27.81
C THR A 295 5.96 32.99 -28.76
N ALA A 296 5.29 34.11 -28.57
CA ALA A 296 4.52 34.78 -29.62
C ALA A 296 4.29 36.25 -29.23
N GLU A 297 5.14 37.11 -29.83
CA GLU A 297 5.00 38.56 -30.08
C GLU A 297 5.01 39.55 -28.90
#